data_AF-A0A534Q4X1-F1
#
_entry.id   AF-A0A534Q4X1-F1
#
_cell.length_a   1.000
_cell.length_b   1.000
_cell.length_c   1.000
_cell.angle_alpha   90.00
_cell.angle_beta   90.00
_cell.angle_gamma   90.00
#
_symmetry.space_group_name_H-M   'P 1'
#
loop_
_entity.id
_entity.type
_entity.pdbx_description
1 polymer ?
#
loop_
_entity_poly.entity_id
_entity_poly.type
_entity_poly.pdbx_seq_one_letter_code
_entity_poly.pdbx_strand_id
1 'polypeptide(L)' 'SEIEAMERRQRAAARMTLSHGEHGAQDPQKVETVRRDGAKVGRNDPCPCGSGKKYKKCHGQA' A
#
# COMPACT_ATOMS: atom_id res chain seq x y z
N SER A 1 42.30 -2.46 10.82
CA SER A 1 42.38 -2.29 12.29
C SER A 1 41.05 -2.67 12.93
N GLU A 2 41.00 -2.86 14.26
CA GLU A 2 39.75 -3.19 14.99
C GLU A 2 38.63 -2.16 14.74
N ILE A 3 39.01 -0.90 14.53
CA ILE A 3 38.11 0.23 14.23
C ILE A 3 37.30 -0.03 12.94
N GLU A 4 37.96 -0.45 11.86
CA GLU A 4 37.27 -0.71 10.57
C GLU A 4 36.34 -1.93 10.65
N ALA A 5 36.65 -2.90 11.52
CA ALA A 5 35.79 -4.05 11.78
C ALA A 5 34.54 -3.63 12.57
N MET A 6 34.68 -2.70 13.52
CA MET A 6 33.56 -2.12 14.27
C MET A 6 32.67 -1.26 13.35
N GLU A 7 33.23 -0.45 12.46
CA GLU A 7 32.45 0.36 11.50
C GLU A 7 31.67 -0.49 10.50
N ARG A 8 32.26 -1.59 10.01
CA ARG A 8 31.55 -2.56 9.15
C ARG A 8 30.39 -3.23 9.89
N ARG A 9 30.55 -3.55 11.18
CA ARG A 9 29.46 -4.07 12.03
C ARG A 9 28.37 -3.01 12.25
N GLN A 10 28.74 -1.76 12.51
CA GLN A 10 27.79 -0.66 12.69
C GLN A 10 26.97 -0.38 11.42
N ARG A 11 27.61 -0.34 10.22
CA ARG A 11 26.91 -0.16 8.94
C ARG A 11 25.97 -1.32 8.60
N ALA A 12 26.34 -2.56 8.93
CA ALA A 12 25.48 -3.73 8.75
C ALA A 12 24.26 -3.69 9.69
N ALA A 13 24.43 -3.25 10.94
CA ALA A 13 23.34 -3.12 11.91
C ALA A 13 22.38 -1.97 11.56
N ALA A 14 22.90 -0.82 11.09
CA ALA A 14 22.07 0.32 10.66
C ALA A 14 21.19 0.01 9.43
N ARG A 15 21.62 -0.94 8.58
CA ARG A 15 20.80 -1.43 7.45
C ARG A 15 19.56 -2.22 7.90
N MET A 16 19.52 -2.70 9.15
CA MET A 16 18.41 -3.48 9.68
C MET A 16 17.32 -2.63 10.36
N THR A 17 17.59 -1.38 10.73
CA THR A 17 16.66 -0.53 11.50
C THR A 17 15.75 0.37 10.66
N LEU A 18 15.83 0.34 9.33
CA LEU A 18 14.97 1.12 8.42
C LEU A 18 13.70 0.37 7.95
N SER A 19 13.34 -0.71 8.64
CA SER A 19 12.16 -1.54 8.32
C SER A 19 10.90 -0.98 9.00
N HIS A 20 10.40 0.17 8.55
CA HIS A 20 9.05 0.60 8.93
C HIS A 20 8.01 -0.32 8.25
N GLY A 21 7.56 -1.36 8.94
CA GLY A 21 6.39 -2.13 8.50
C GLY A 21 6.31 -3.59 8.96
N GLU A 22 6.57 -3.88 10.23
CA GLU A 22 6.24 -5.20 10.80
C GLU A 22 4.79 -5.22 11.31
N HIS A 23 3.85 -5.46 10.39
CA HIS A 23 2.50 -5.88 10.78
C HIS A 23 2.54 -7.38 11.09
N GLY A 24 2.28 -7.70 12.37
CA GLY A 24 2.42 -9.02 12.96
C GLY A 24 1.78 -10.16 12.17
N ALA A 25 2.47 -11.30 12.16
CA ALA A 25 2.01 -12.56 11.62
C ALA A 25 0.81 -13.08 12.41
N GLN A 26 -0.39 -12.67 12.01
CA GLN A 26 -1.62 -13.35 12.35
C GLN A 26 -1.88 -14.37 11.24
N ASP A 27 -2.04 -15.64 11.62
CA ASP A 27 -2.38 -16.73 10.71
C ASP A 27 -3.59 -16.32 9.86
N PRO A 28 -3.42 -16.04 8.55
CA PRO A 28 -4.54 -15.61 7.74
C PRO A 28 -5.33 -16.86 7.41
N GLN A 29 -6.35 -17.14 8.22
CA GLN A 29 -7.55 -17.83 7.74
C GLN A 29 -7.82 -17.26 6.36
N LYS A 30 -7.67 -18.07 5.30
CA LYS A 30 -7.69 -17.64 3.91
C LYS A 30 -9.09 -17.10 3.59
N VAL A 31 -9.34 -15.86 3.97
CA VAL A 31 -10.54 -15.12 3.60
C VAL A 31 -10.42 -14.91 2.10
N GLU A 32 -11.22 -15.67 1.35
CA GLU A 32 -11.36 -15.44 -0.08
C GLU A 32 -11.85 -14.01 -0.28
N THR A 33 -11.00 -13.20 -0.88
CA THR A 33 -11.35 -11.83 -1.20
C THR A 33 -12.42 -11.87 -2.29
N VAL A 34 -13.62 -11.42 -1.96
CA VAL A 34 -14.71 -11.26 -2.93
C VAL A 34 -14.24 -10.25 -3.97
N ARG A 35 -13.87 -10.75 -5.15
CA ARG A 35 -13.58 -9.90 -6.31
C ARG A 35 -14.91 -9.42 -6.84
N ARG A 36 -15.09 -8.10 -7.00
CA ARG A 36 -16.22 -7.59 -7.78
C ARG A 36 -15.93 -7.90 -9.24
N ASP A 37 -16.78 -8.70 -9.88
CA ASP A 37 -16.72 -8.99 -11.32
C ASP A 37 -17.11 -7.78 -12.19
N GLY A 38 -17.55 -6.68 -11.58
CA GLY A 38 -17.90 -5.45 -12.28
C GLY A 38 -16.70 -4.57 -12.65
N ALA A 39 -16.81 -3.89 -13.79
CA ALA A 39 -15.86 -2.85 -14.19
C ALA A 39 -15.76 -1.77 -13.11
N LYS A 40 -14.53 -1.50 -12.65
CA LYS A 40 -14.26 -0.43 -11.68
C LYS A 40 -14.37 0.91 -12.39
N VAL A 41 -15.24 1.80 -11.92
CA VAL A 41 -15.33 3.15 -12.48
C VAL A 41 -14.05 3.91 -12.15
N GLY A 42 -13.37 4.42 -13.17
CA GLY A 42 -12.17 5.20 -13.02
C GLY A 42 -12.49 6.58 -12.43
N ARG A 43 -11.53 7.15 -11.69
CA ARG A 43 -11.69 8.46 -11.04
C ARG A 43 -12.05 9.59 -12.03
N ASN A 44 -11.61 9.49 -13.28
CA ASN A 44 -11.87 10.50 -14.33
C ASN A 44 -13.03 10.17 -15.27
N ASP A 45 -13.61 8.97 -15.17
CA ASP A 45 -14.68 8.50 -16.06
C ASP A 45 -15.99 9.28 -15.81
N PRO A 46 -16.92 9.29 -16.77
CA PRO A 46 -18.26 9.81 -16.56
C PRO A 46 -18.91 9.15 -15.34
N CYS A 47 -19.55 9.97 -14.49
CA CYS A 47 -20.17 9.46 -13.28
C CYS A 47 -21.42 8.63 -13.62
N PRO A 48 -21.58 7.40 -13.08
CA PRO A 48 -22.67 6.51 -13.45
C PRO A 48 -24.07 7.00 -13.00
N CYS A 49 -24.15 8.10 -12.26
CA CYS A 49 -25.41 8.76 -11.90
C CYS A 49 -26.02 9.61 -13.02
N GLY A 50 -25.38 9.72 -14.19
CA GLY A 50 -25.89 10.51 -15.32
C GLY A 50 -25.72 12.03 -15.20
N SER A 51 -24.98 12.52 -14.21
CA SER A 51 -24.78 13.97 -14.00
C SER A 51 -23.91 14.67 -15.06
N GLY A 52 -23.30 13.92 -15.98
CA GLY A 52 -22.32 14.44 -16.95
C GLY A 52 -20.97 14.87 -16.34
N LYS A 53 -20.82 14.80 -15.01
CA LYS A 53 -19.56 15.13 -14.31
C LYS A 53 -18.62 13.92 -14.28
N LYS A 54 -17.31 14.18 -14.20
CA LYS A 54 -16.31 13.12 -13.92
C LYS A 54 -16.57 12.52 -12.53
N TYR A 55 -16.35 11.22 -12.33
CA TYR A 55 -16.61 10.51 -11.07
C TYR A 55 -15.98 11.23 -9.86
N LYS A 56 -14.73 11.69 -9.96
CA LYS A 56 -14.04 12.47 -8.92
C LYS A 56 -14.65 13.82 -8.54
N LYS A 57 -15.52 14.37 -9.37
CA LYS A 57 -16.22 15.64 -9.14
C LYS A 57 -17.68 15.42 -8.76
N CYS A 58 -18.05 14.18 -8.46
CA CYS A 58 -19.39 13.77 -8.11
C CYS A 58 -19.28 12.73 -6.97
N HIS A 59 -19.61 11.46 -7.22
CA HIS A 59 -19.64 10.40 -6.20
C HIS A 59 -18.27 9.89 -5.73
N GLY A 60 -17.18 10.30 -6.39
CA GLY A 60 -15.80 10.00 -6.01
C GLY A 60 -15.06 11.19 -5.40
N GLN A 61 -15.79 12.20 -4.90
CA GLN A 61 -15.21 13.22 -4.04
C GLN A 61 -14.94 12.60 -2.67
N ALA A 62 -13.67 12.55 -2.29
CA ALA A 62 -13.23 12.30 -0.92
C ALA A 62 -12.98 13.64 -0.24
#